data_AF-A0A6G7B9D7-F1
#
_entry.id   AF-A0A6G7B9D7-F1
#
_cell.length_a   1.000
_cell.length_b   1.000
_cell.length_c   1.000
_cell.angle_alpha   90.00
_cell.angle_beta   90.00
_cell.angle_gamma   90.00
#
_symmetry.space_group_name_H-M   'P 1'
#
loop_
_entity.id
_entity.type
_entity.pdbx_description
1 polymer ?
#
loop_
_entity_poly.entity_id
_entity_poly.type
_entity_poly.pdbx_seq_one_letter_code
_entity_poly.pdbx_strand_id
1 'polypeptide(L)'
;MCDEEIRCIGCGSILQDKDSKLSGYMPHSAFNKMIQEPDTSVYCQRCFRLRHYNEITPVNENNDDFLRLLNSLGNKKALIVNVVDLFDFNNSLIASLDRFIGDNEFILVGNKVDLFPKNSKESKIKDWMRQEANRNGLFPKKIFLLSAIKKRNIDELINYLATKGKNEDIYFVGTTNVGKSTLINAIIETRSEYKNLITTSKFPGTTLDSIKIPLNEGHYLVDTPGILSKKQMASRLTGSDLELVAPKKQLKPATYQLLPGQTIFLAGLGRIDFIKGPASGFTIYVARDLYLHRTKTINADEFYLKHKSDLLNPPCDSDDLGALKGQLYSTSEKSDILFGGVGFITVPSGVVIKAYTPEGIGLGIRRALI
;
A
#
# COMPACT_ATOMS: atom_id res chain seq x y z
N MET A 1 -40.92 13.10 -18.03
CA MET A 1 -40.16 12.69 -19.23
C MET A 1 -38.78 12.35 -18.71
N CYS A 2 -38.33 11.11 -18.91
CA CYS A 2 -37.08 10.61 -18.34
C CYS A 2 -35.90 11.36 -18.96
N ASP A 3 -35.12 12.08 -18.16
CA ASP A 3 -33.84 12.64 -18.57
C ASP A 3 -32.90 11.48 -18.90
N GLU A 4 -32.63 11.23 -20.18
CA GLU A 4 -31.59 10.29 -20.59
C GLU A 4 -30.23 10.86 -20.21
N GLU A 5 -29.61 10.29 -19.17
CA GLU A 5 -28.26 10.66 -18.74
C GLU A 5 -27.23 10.30 -19.83
N ILE A 6 -26.71 11.30 -20.53
CA ILE A 6 -25.70 11.10 -21.58
C ILE A 6 -24.35 10.76 -20.95
N ARG A 7 -23.69 9.73 -21.48
CA ARG A 7 -22.42 9.20 -20.96
C ARG A 7 -21.27 9.34 -21.96
N CYS A 8 -20.08 9.61 -21.44
CA CYS A 8 -18.84 9.62 -22.21
C CYS A 8 -18.54 8.23 -22.76
N ILE A 9 -18.27 8.10 -24.06
CA ILE A 9 -17.94 6.80 -24.68
C ILE A 9 -16.56 6.25 -24.25
N GLY A 10 -15.66 7.10 -23.75
CA GLY A 10 -14.33 6.69 -23.32
C GLY A 10 -14.29 6.15 -21.89
N CYS A 11 -15.00 6.78 -20.95
CA CYS A 11 -14.93 6.43 -19.52
C CYS A 11 -16.29 6.14 -18.86
N GLY A 12 -17.41 6.23 -19.58
CA GLY A 12 -18.75 5.90 -19.08
C GLY A 12 -19.35 6.87 -18.05
N SER A 13 -18.64 7.96 -17.71
CA SER A 13 -19.14 9.00 -16.80
C SER A 13 -20.26 9.83 -17.42
N ILE A 14 -21.21 10.27 -16.61
CA ILE A 14 -22.26 11.23 -17.01
C ILE A 14 -21.58 12.53 -17.44
N LEU A 15 -21.90 13.03 -18.63
CA LEU A 15 -21.32 14.26 -19.14
C LEU A 15 -21.88 15.48 -18.39
N GLN A 16 -20.99 16.41 -18.06
CA GLN A 16 -21.32 17.65 -17.37
C GLN A 16 -20.38 18.77 -17.78
N ASP A 17 -20.78 20.01 -17.54
CA ASP A 17 -20.07 21.23 -17.94
C ASP A 17 -19.86 22.22 -16.77
N LYS A 18 -20.17 21.80 -15.54
CA LYS A 18 -20.21 22.63 -14.33
C LYS A 18 -18.88 22.68 -13.58
N ASP A 19 -18.17 21.56 -13.47
CA ASP A 19 -16.93 21.47 -12.69
C ASP A 19 -15.83 20.72 -13.45
N SER A 20 -14.75 21.43 -13.80
CA SER A 20 -13.61 20.87 -14.53
C SER A 20 -12.80 19.82 -13.77
N LYS A 21 -13.01 19.68 -12.46
CA LYS A 21 -12.33 18.71 -11.61
C LYS A 21 -13.12 17.41 -11.42
N LEU A 22 -14.37 17.32 -11.88
CA LEU A 22 -15.20 16.13 -11.72
C LEU A 22 -15.25 15.31 -13.02
N SER A 23 -15.40 13.99 -12.88
CA SER A 23 -15.47 13.08 -14.02
C SER A 23 -16.63 13.44 -14.95
N GLY A 24 -16.43 13.26 -16.25
CA GLY A 24 -17.42 13.63 -17.26
C GLY A 24 -17.43 15.09 -17.66
N TYR A 25 -16.54 15.92 -17.10
CA TYR A 25 -16.44 17.32 -17.52
C TYR A 25 -16.11 17.46 -19.01
N MET A 26 -16.81 18.38 -19.67
CA MET A 26 -16.46 18.88 -20.98
C MET A 26 -16.70 20.40 -21.05
N PRO A 27 -15.96 21.14 -21.89
CA PRO A 27 -16.20 22.57 -22.05
C PRO A 27 -17.65 22.86 -22.43
N HIS A 28 -18.25 23.90 -21.82
CA HIS A 28 -19.64 24.30 -22.06
C HIS A 28 -20.00 24.46 -23.55
N SER A 29 -19.06 24.95 -24.36
CA SER A 29 -19.24 25.08 -25.82
C SER A 29 -19.36 23.74 -26.56
N ALA A 30 -18.69 22.70 -26.07
CA ALA A 30 -18.80 21.34 -26.61
C ALA A 30 -20.06 20.64 -26.07
N PHE A 31 -20.46 20.92 -24.82
CA PHE A 31 -21.67 20.37 -24.20
C PHE A 31 -22.94 20.86 -24.92
N ASN A 32 -23.02 22.16 -25.23
CA ASN A 32 -24.14 22.74 -25.97
C ASN A 32 -24.25 22.22 -27.42
N LYS A 33 -23.12 21.98 -28.09
CA LYS A 33 -23.11 21.35 -29.42
C LYS A 33 -23.64 19.92 -29.38
N MET A 34 -23.28 19.18 -28.32
CA MET A 34 -23.76 17.82 -28.12
C MET A 34 -25.27 17.77 -27.86
N ILE A 35 -25.83 18.67 -27.05
CA ILE A 35 -27.29 18.75 -26.83
C ILE A 35 -28.06 19.00 -28.13
N GLN A 36 -27.47 19.73 -29.08
CA GLN A 36 -28.08 20.03 -30.38
C GLN A 36 -27.95 18.88 -31.40
N GLU A 37 -26.97 17.97 -31.22
CA GLU A 37 -26.69 16.82 -32.08
C GLU A 37 -26.48 15.54 -31.23
N PRO A 38 -27.55 14.90 -30.74
CA PRO A 38 -27.48 13.81 -29.76
C PRO A 38 -26.91 12.48 -30.31
N ASP A 39 -26.81 12.31 -31.63
CA ASP A 39 -26.27 11.09 -32.27
C ASP A 39 -24.73 11.07 -32.37
N THR A 40 -24.06 12.10 -31.86
CA THR A 40 -22.60 12.22 -31.99
C THR A 40 -21.91 11.57 -30.81
N SER A 41 -20.98 10.66 -31.08
CA SER A 41 -20.17 10.01 -30.04
C SER A 41 -19.17 10.99 -29.42
N VAL A 42 -19.45 11.49 -28.22
CA VAL A 42 -18.64 12.54 -27.57
C VAL A 42 -17.78 12.02 -26.42
N TYR A 43 -16.56 12.53 -26.36
CA TYR A 43 -15.62 12.29 -25.27
C TYR A 43 -15.67 13.44 -24.26
N CYS A 44 -15.56 13.12 -22.97
CA CYS A 44 -15.26 14.13 -21.96
C CYS A 44 -13.86 14.74 -22.21
N GLN A 45 -13.58 15.90 -21.62
CA GLN A 45 -12.31 16.62 -21.80
C GLN A 45 -11.10 15.72 -21.53
N ARG A 46 -11.20 14.82 -20.54
CA ARG A 46 -10.15 13.85 -20.20
C ARG A 46 -9.92 12.82 -21.31
N CYS A 47 -10.96 12.13 -21.76
CA CYS A 47 -10.82 11.12 -22.82
C CYS A 47 -10.36 11.76 -24.13
N PHE A 48 -10.82 12.99 -24.41
CA PHE A 48 -10.37 13.77 -25.54
C PHE A 48 -8.87 14.10 -25.44
N ARG A 49 -8.41 14.62 -24.28
CA ARG A 49 -7.00 14.94 -24.06
C ARG A 49 -6.08 13.72 -24.06
N LEU A 50 -6.54 12.62 -23.47
CA LEU A 50 -5.80 11.36 -23.50
C LEU A 50 -5.61 10.86 -24.94
N ARG A 51 -6.67 10.91 -25.76
CA ARG A 51 -6.63 10.43 -27.14
C ARG A 51 -5.82 11.32 -28.09
N HIS A 52 -5.85 12.64 -27.89
CA HIS A 52 -5.24 13.59 -28.82
C HIS A 52 -3.87 14.13 -28.37
N TYR A 53 -3.64 14.21 -27.06
CA TYR A 53 -2.42 14.83 -26.49
C TYR A 53 -1.65 13.91 -25.54
N ASN A 54 -2.16 12.70 -25.26
CA ASN A 54 -1.52 11.73 -24.35
C ASN A 54 -1.27 12.30 -22.93
N GLU A 55 -2.05 13.30 -22.52
CA GLU A 55 -1.91 13.99 -21.24
C GLU A 55 -2.78 13.36 -20.14
N ILE A 56 -2.17 13.01 -19.01
CA ILE A 56 -2.86 12.49 -17.82
C ILE A 56 -3.15 13.66 -16.88
N THR A 57 -4.43 14.01 -16.73
CA THR A 57 -4.86 15.05 -15.77
C THR A 57 -5.09 14.43 -14.39
N PRO A 58 -4.56 15.02 -13.30
CA PRO A 58 -4.74 14.45 -11.97
C PRO A 58 -6.11 14.84 -11.40
N VAL A 59 -6.99 13.85 -11.24
CA VAL A 59 -8.18 13.94 -10.40
C VAL A 59 -8.13 12.78 -9.40
N ASN A 60 -8.68 13.00 -8.21
CA ASN A 60 -8.77 12.09 -7.07
C ASN A 60 -9.54 10.77 -7.35
N GLU A 61 -9.19 10.01 -8.38
CA GLU A 61 -10.04 8.92 -8.91
C GLU A 61 -9.68 7.50 -8.46
N ASN A 62 -8.65 7.28 -7.63
CA ASN A 62 -8.22 5.90 -7.33
C ASN A 62 -9.18 5.08 -6.43
N ASN A 63 -10.19 5.69 -5.81
CA ASN A 63 -11.10 4.97 -4.92
C ASN A 63 -12.35 4.41 -5.62
N ASP A 64 -12.93 5.13 -6.57
CA ASP A 64 -14.26 4.76 -7.09
C ASP A 64 -14.23 3.57 -8.06
N ASP A 65 -13.24 3.50 -8.95
CA ASP A 65 -13.07 2.36 -9.86
C ASP A 65 -12.73 1.08 -9.10
N PHE A 66 -11.94 1.20 -8.03
CA PHE A 66 -11.64 0.09 -7.15
C PHE A 66 -12.88 -0.37 -6.37
N LEU A 67 -13.69 0.55 -5.85
CA LEU A 67 -14.95 0.21 -5.18
C LEU A 67 -15.94 -0.45 -6.14
N ARG A 68 -16.01 0.00 -7.40
CA ARG A 68 -16.81 -0.66 -8.45
C ARG A 68 -16.31 -2.08 -8.72
N LEU A 69 -15.00 -2.25 -8.83
CA LEU A 69 -14.39 -3.56 -9.01
C LEU A 69 -14.72 -4.47 -7.82
N LEU A 70 -14.50 -4.03 -6.58
CA LEU A 70 -14.82 -4.80 -5.38
C LEU A 70 -16.30 -5.18 -5.30
N ASN A 71 -17.22 -4.24 -5.56
CA ASN A 71 -18.66 -4.52 -5.61
C ASN A 71 -19.01 -5.57 -6.67
N SER A 72 -18.31 -5.56 -7.82
CA SER A 72 -18.50 -6.58 -8.84
C SER A 72 -18.04 -7.98 -8.40
N LEU A 73 -17.12 -8.06 -7.43
CA LEU A 73 -16.65 -9.34 -6.87
C LEU A 73 -17.70 -9.96 -5.95
N GLY A 74 -18.44 -9.15 -5.18
CA GLY A 74 -19.49 -9.65 -4.28
C GLY A 74 -20.58 -10.48 -4.98
N ASN A 75 -20.82 -10.22 -6.27
CA ASN A 75 -21.83 -10.95 -7.07
C ASN A 75 -21.27 -12.17 -7.82
N LYS A 76 -19.98 -12.48 -7.67
CA LYS A 76 -19.30 -13.60 -8.32
C LYS A 76 -18.83 -14.59 -7.27
N LYS A 77 -18.73 -15.86 -7.66
CA LYS A 77 -18.03 -16.88 -6.86
C LYS A 77 -16.54 -16.83 -7.18
N ALA A 78 -15.75 -16.39 -6.21
CA ALA A 78 -14.32 -16.16 -6.37
C ALA A 78 -13.56 -16.34 -5.05
N LEU A 79 -12.26 -16.66 -5.16
CA LEU A 79 -11.32 -16.56 -4.06
C LEU A 79 -10.65 -15.18 -4.08
N ILE A 80 -10.75 -14.45 -2.97
CA ILE A 80 -10.10 -13.15 -2.81
C ILE A 80 -8.76 -13.31 -2.07
N VAL A 81 -7.69 -12.88 -2.72
CA VAL A 81 -6.32 -12.91 -2.20
C VAL A 81 -5.87 -11.49 -1.90
N ASN A 82 -5.89 -11.07 -0.64
CA ASN A 82 -5.38 -9.76 -0.27
C ASN A 82 -3.89 -9.82 0.10
N VAL A 83 -3.09 -9.09 -0.65
CA VAL A 83 -1.65 -8.98 -0.45
C VAL A 83 -1.34 -7.74 0.38
N VAL A 84 -0.64 -7.95 1.50
CA VAL A 84 -0.27 -6.88 2.44
C VAL A 84 1.24 -6.86 2.68
N ASP A 85 1.78 -5.66 2.89
CA ASP A 85 3.16 -5.48 3.36
C ASP A 85 3.23 -5.69 4.88
N LEU A 86 4.11 -6.58 5.34
CA LEU A 86 4.28 -6.85 6.78
C LEU A 86 4.86 -5.68 7.59
N PHE A 87 5.51 -4.72 6.91
CA PHE A 87 6.11 -3.53 7.53
C PHE A 87 5.23 -2.29 7.40
N ASP A 88 4.16 -2.37 6.62
CA ASP A 88 3.15 -1.31 6.46
C ASP A 88 1.72 -1.89 6.50
N PHE A 89 1.50 -2.84 7.40
CA PHE A 89 0.31 -3.69 7.42
C PHE A 89 -0.99 -2.90 7.57
N ASN A 90 -1.05 -1.96 8.52
CA ASN A 90 -2.26 -1.18 8.76
C ASN A 90 -2.66 -0.32 7.56
N ASN A 91 -1.68 0.19 6.80
CA ASN A 91 -1.94 0.98 5.61
C ASN A 91 -2.14 0.13 4.35
N SER A 92 -1.70 -1.13 4.38
CA SER A 92 -1.90 -2.12 3.31
C SER A 92 -3.22 -2.87 3.45
N LEU A 93 -3.80 -2.90 4.66
CA LEU A 93 -5.03 -3.59 4.95
C LEU A 93 -6.24 -2.76 4.47
N ILE A 94 -7.07 -3.37 3.65
CA ILE A 94 -8.30 -2.77 3.13
C ILE A 94 -9.41 -3.01 4.15
N ALA A 95 -9.46 -2.19 5.20
CA ALA A 95 -10.54 -2.22 6.18
C ALA A 95 -11.87 -1.91 5.46
N SER A 96 -12.84 -2.83 5.50
CA SER A 96 -14.10 -2.88 4.71
C SER A 96 -14.10 -3.81 3.50
N LEU A 97 -13.03 -4.56 3.22
CA LEU A 97 -13.04 -5.53 2.11
C LEU A 97 -14.20 -6.54 2.26
N ASP A 98 -14.47 -7.01 3.49
CA ASP A 98 -15.57 -7.90 3.86
C ASP A 98 -16.94 -7.43 3.35
N ARG A 99 -17.20 -6.12 3.37
CA ARG A 99 -18.48 -5.55 2.93
C ARG A 99 -18.72 -5.67 1.43
N PHE A 100 -17.66 -5.79 0.64
CA PHE A 100 -17.74 -5.78 -0.81
C PHE A 100 -17.58 -7.15 -1.45
N ILE A 101 -16.93 -8.08 -0.74
CA ILE A 101 -16.65 -9.43 -1.28
C ILE A 101 -17.82 -10.39 -1.08
N GLY A 102 -18.89 -10.02 -0.36
CA GLY A 102 -20.04 -10.89 -0.13
C GLY A 102 -19.65 -12.17 0.61
N ASP A 103 -20.14 -13.33 0.15
CA ASP A 103 -19.85 -14.64 0.74
C ASP A 103 -18.54 -15.28 0.24
N ASN A 104 -17.74 -14.54 -0.52
CA ASN A 104 -16.51 -15.07 -1.10
C ASN A 104 -15.46 -15.42 -0.04
N GLU A 105 -14.73 -16.50 -0.30
CA GLU A 105 -13.62 -16.87 0.56
C GLU A 105 -12.48 -15.85 0.45
N PHE A 106 -11.94 -15.51 1.61
CA PHE A 106 -10.89 -14.51 1.75
C PHE A 106 -9.64 -15.11 2.38
N ILE A 107 -8.48 -14.90 1.75
CA ILE A 107 -7.17 -15.22 2.33
C ILE A 107 -6.28 -13.98 2.39
N LEU A 108 -5.36 -14.00 3.35
CA LEU A 108 -4.40 -12.92 3.58
C LEU A 108 -2.98 -13.39 3.28
N VAL A 109 -2.25 -12.62 2.48
CA VAL A 109 -0.87 -12.92 2.08
C VAL A 109 0.06 -11.81 2.56
N GLY A 110 0.86 -12.11 3.57
CA GLY A 110 1.90 -11.22 4.09
C GLY A 110 3.18 -11.34 3.28
N ASN A 111 3.50 -10.31 2.50
CA ASN A 111 4.69 -10.26 1.66
C ASN A 111 5.89 -9.62 2.39
N LYS A 112 7.08 -9.74 1.80
CA LYS A 112 8.36 -9.19 2.28
C LYS A 112 8.85 -9.82 3.60
N VAL A 113 8.51 -11.08 3.86
CA VAL A 113 8.97 -11.80 5.08
C VAL A 113 10.49 -11.88 5.20
N ASP A 114 11.22 -11.77 4.07
CA ASP A 114 12.68 -11.80 4.01
C ASP A 114 13.36 -10.59 4.70
N LEU A 115 12.60 -9.52 4.94
CA LEU A 115 13.09 -8.34 5.64
C LEU A 115 13.18 -8.52 7.15
N PHE A 116 12.42 -9.47 7.72
CA PHE A 116 12.50 -9.79 9.14
C PHE A 116 13.86 -10.40 9.50
N PRO A 117 14.38 -10.16 10.71
CA PRO A 117 15.57 -10.87 11.21
C PRO A 117 15.40 -12.39 11.20
N LYS A 118 16.50 -13.14 11.01
CA LYS A 118 16.49 -14.62 10.85
C LYS A 118 15.81 -15.36 12.01
N ASN A 119 15.81 -14.78 13.20
CA ASN A 119 15.28 -15.39 14.42
C ASN A 119 13.78 -15.10 14.63
N SER A 120 13.14 -14.35 13.71
CA SER A 120 11.72 -14.02 13.79
C SER A 120 10.87 -15.28 13.59
N LYS A 121 9.97 -15.57 14.52
CA LYS A 121 9.08 -16.74 14.44
C LYS A 121 7.90 -16.45 13.52
N GLU A 122 7.79 -17.18 12.40
CA GLU A 122 6.68 -17.03 11.45
C GLU A 122 5.30 -17.23 12.11
N SER A 123 5.19 -18.13 13.10
CA SER A 123 3.93 -18.33 13.85
C SER A 123 3.47 -17.05 14.55
N LYS A 124 4.37 -16.35 15.24
CA LYS A 124 4.05 -15.07 15.91
C LYS A 124 3.59 -14.01 14.91
N ILE A 125 4.20 -13.96 13.74
CA ILE A 125 3.83 -13.00 12.68
C ILE A 125 2.44 -13.35 12.13
N LYS A 126 2.15 -14.63 11.85
CA LYS A 126 0.81 -15.07 11.42
C LYS A 126 -0.27 -14.78 12.47
N ASP A 127 0.02 -15.03 13.74
CA ASP A 127 -0.92 -14.76 14.84
C ASP A 127 -1.20 -13.26 14.99
N TRP A 128 -0.16 -12.43 14.87
CA TRP A 128 -0.31 -10.97 14.86
C TRP A 128 -1.16 -10.51 13.68
N MET A 129 -0.87 -10.96 12.46
CA MET A 129 -1.68 -10.62 11.28
C MET A 129 -3.15 -11.00 11.45
N ARG A 130 -3.41 -12.18 12.04
CA ARG A 130 -4.79 -12.62 12.34
C ARG A 130 -5.47 -11.69 13.34
N GLN A 131 -4.78 -11.32 14.41
CA GLN A 131 -5.33 -10.42 15.42
C GLN A 131 -5.64 -9.04 14.84
N GLU A 132 -4.73 -8.47 14.05
CA GLU A 132 -4.96 -7.16 13.42
C GLU A 132 -6.06 -7.22 12.35
N ALA A 133 -6.13 -8.29 11.55
CA ALA A 133 -7.23 -8.47 10.61
C ALA A 133 -8.58 -8.54 11.36
N ASN A 134 -8.68 -9.36 12.42
CA ASN A 134 -9.90 -9.51 13.21
C ASN A 134 -10.33 -8.19 13.86
N ARG A 135 -9.39 -7.38 14.38
CA ARG A 135 -9.70 -6.05 14.93
C ARG A 135 -10.30 -5.10 13.90
N ASN A 136 -10.00 -5.30 12.63
CA ASN A 136 -10.57 -4.54 11.51
C ASN A 136 -11.79 -5.23 10.88
N GLY A 137 -12.37 -6.25 11.54
CA GLY A 137 -13.54 -6.98 11.06
C GLY A 137 -13.25 -7.98 9.93
N LEU A 138 -11.98 -8.26 9.63
CA LEU A 138 -11.58 -9.17 8.56
C LEU A 138 -11.18 -10.53 9.14
N PHE A 139 -11.81 -11.59 8.65
CA PHE A 139 -11.59 -12.95 9.14
C PHE A 139 -11.03 -13.85 8.04
N PRO A 140 -9.70 -13.82 7.79
CA PRO A 140 -9.09 -14.62 6.72
C PRO A 140 -9.18 -16.11 7.02
N LYS A 141 -9.63 -16.89 6.03
CA LYS A 141 -9.68 -18.36 6.08
C LYS A 141 -8.29 -18.95 6.25
N LYS A 142 -7.28 -18.38 5.58
CA LYS A 142 -5.88 -18.78 5.69
C LYS A 142 -4.95 -17.57 5.58
N ILE A 143 -3.81 -17.66 6.25
CA ILE A 143 -2.75 -16.65 6.24
C ILE A 143 -1.46 -17.28 5.72
N PHE A 144 -0.89 -16.68 4.68
CA PHE A 144 0.40 -17.06 4.11
C PHE A 144 1.45 -15.98 4.39
N LEU A 145 2.68 -16.41 4.63
CA LEU A 145 3.85 -15.53 4.73
C LEU A 145 4.83 -15.92 3.64
N LEU A 146 5.21 -14.95 2.81
CA LEU A 146 6.11 -15.20 1.70
C LEU A 146 7.04 -14.02 1.42
N SER A 147 8.04 -14.29 0.59
CA SER A 147 8.82 -13.25 -0.07
C SER A 147 8.70 -13.45 -1.57
N ALA A 148 7.98 -12.54 -2.23
CA ALA A 148 7.84 -12.55 -3.68
C ALA A 148 9.22 -12.43 -4.37
N ILE A 149 10.06 -11.52 -3.89
CA ILE A 149 11.39 -11.24 -4.45
C ILE A 149 12.35 -12.41 -4.26
N LYS A 150 12.34 -13.05 -3.08
CA LYS A 150 13.21 -14.20 -2.78
C LYS A 150 12.61 -15.55 -3.16
N LYS A 151 11.38 -15.56 -3.69
CA LYS A 151 10.60 -16.76 -3.98
C LYS A 151 10.47 -17.72 -2.79
N ARG A 152 10.46 -17.19 -1.57
CA ARG A 152 10.37 -17.99 -0.34
C ARG A 152 8.92 -18.25 0.02
N ASN A 153 8.61 -19.50 0.37
CA ASN A 153 7.28 -19.97 0.79
C ASN A 153 6.17 -19.74 -0.26
N ILE A 154 6.52 -19.54 -1.54
CA ILE A 154 5.54 -19.31 -2.60
C ILE A 154 4.80 -20.61 -2.97
N ASP A 155 5.48 -21.76 -2.91
CA ASP A 155 4.90 -23.06 -3.31
C ASP A 155 3.66 -23.44 -2.49
N GLU A 156 3.65 -23.12 -1.19
CA GLU A 156 2.49 -23.38 -0.33
C GLU A 156 1.26 -22.59 -0.80
N LEU A 157 1.46 -21.33 -1.19
CA LEU A 157 0.40 -20.49 -1.76
C LEU A 157 -0.03 -21.04 -3.12
N ILE A 158 0.92 -21.35 -4.02
CA ILE A 158 0.63 -21.88 -5.35
C ILE A 158 -0.21 -23.16 -5.28
N ASN A 159 0.13 -24.10 -4.39
CA ASN A 159 -0.61 -25.35 -4.23
C ASN A 159 -2.03 -25.12 -3.72
N TYR A 160 -2.20 -24.16 -2.80
CA TYR A 160 -3.52 -23.76 -2.32
C TYR A 160 -4.35 -23.12 -3.44
N LEU A 161 -3.78 -22.17 -4.19
CA LEU A 161 -4.43 -21.49 -5.30
C LEU A 161 -4.80 -22.48 -6.41
N ALA A 162 -3.94 -23.44 -6.74
CA ALA A 162 -4.23 -24.45 -7.77
C ALA A 162 -5.38 -25.39 -7.40
N THR A 163 -5.60 -25.64 -6.11
CA THR A 163 -6.75 -26.42 -5.65
C THR A 163 -8.04 -25.63 -5.77
N LYS A 164 -8.00 -24.33 -5.44
CA LYS A 164 -9.15 -23.44 -5.48
C LYS A 164 -9.53 -23.02 -6.90
N GLY A 165 -8.54 -22.70 -7.72
CA GLY A 165 -8.68 -22.26 -9.11
C GLY A 165 -9.24 -23.29 -10.08
N LYS A 166 -9.65 -24.47 -9.61
CA LYS A 166 -10.45 -25.44 -10.38
C LYS A 166 -11.94 -25.14 -10.36
N ASN A 167 -12.42 -24.39 -9.36
CA ASN A 167 -13.85 -24.20 -9.12
C ASN A 167 -14.29 -22.73 -9.16
N GLU A 168 -13.35 -21.80 -9.05
CA GLU A 168 -13.63 -20.37 -8.90
C GLU A 168 -12.48 -19.51 -9.42
N ASP A 169 -12.79 -18.30 -9.86
CA ASP A 169 -11.79 -17.30 -10.24
C ASP A 169 -11.02 -16.82 -9.01
N ILE A 170 -9.76 -16.39 -9.20
CA ILE A 170 -8.89 -15.92 -8.12
C ILE A 170 -8.55 -14.45 -8.37
N TYR A 171 -8.92 -13.57 -7.45
CA TYR A 171 -8.65 -12.14 -7.56
C TYR A 171 -7.59 -11.70 -6.56
N PHE A 172 -6.51 -11.13 -7.06
CA PHE A 172 -5.47 -10.51 -6.25
C PHE A 172 -5.80 -9.05 -6.00
N VAL A 173 -6.00 -8.68 -4.74
CA VAL A 173 -6.26 -7.30 -4.30
C VAL A 173 -5.16 -6.83 -3.35
N GLY A 174 -4.95 -5.52 -3.27
CA GLY A 174 -3.98 -4.93 -2.37
C GLY A 174 -3.67 -3.48 -2.72
N THR A 175 -3.09 -2.75 -1.78
CA THR A 175 -2.63 -1.38 -2.06
C THR A 175 -1.40 -1.39 -2.97
N THR A 176 -1.04 -0.24 -3.52
CA THR A 176 0.24 -0.07 -4.20
C THR A 176 1.42 -0.41 -3.29
N ASN A 177 2.54 -0.84 -3.88
CA ASN A 177 3.81 -1.12 -3.20
C ASN A 177 3.82 -2.31 -2.20
N VAL A 178 2.72 -3.05 -2.04
CA VAL A 178 2.69 -4.31 -1.25
C VAL A 178 3.45 -5.46 -1.93
N GLY A 179 3.75 -5.31 -3.22
CA GLY A 179 4.44 -6.31 -4.03
C GLY A 179 3.52 -7.35 -4.69
N LYS A 180 2.25 -6.99 -4.94
CA LYS A 180 1.27 -7.81 -5.69
C LYS A 180 1.78 -8.23 -7.07
N SER A 181 2.25 -7.28 -7.89
CA SER A 181 2.78 -7.59 -9.23
C SER A 181 4.04 -8.45 -9.18
N THR A 182 4.92 -8.21 -8.19
CA THR A 182 6.08 -9.07 -7.95
C THR A 182 5.68 -10.49 -7.58
N LEU A 183 4.64 -10.66 -6.77
CA LEU A 183 4.12 -11.98 -6.38
C LEU A 183 3.52 -12.71 -7.59
N ILE A 184 2.74 -12.02 -8.43
CA ILE A 184 2.15 -12.61 -9.63
C ILE A 184 3.23 -13.05 -10.61
N ASN A 185 4.24 -12.20 -10.86
CA ASN A 185 5.39 -12.59 -11.69
C ASN A 185 6.13 -13.80 -11.11
N ALA A 186 6.32 -13.85 -9.79
CA ALA A 186 6.95 -14.99 -9.14
C ALA A 186 6.11 -16.29 -9.28
N ILE A 187 4.78 -16.20 -9.20
CA ILE A 187 3.87 -17.33 -9.45
C ILE A 187 3.99 -17.83 -10.89
N ILE A 188 3.97 -16.91 -11.86
CA ILE A 188 4.12 -17.22 -13.29
C ILE A 188 5.45 -17.92 -13.56
N GLU A 189 6.56 -17.38 -13.06
CA GLU A 189 7.90 -17.92 -13.32
C GLU A 189 8.12 -19.30 -12.71
N THR A 190 7.46 -19.60 -11.59
CA THR A 190 7.64 -20.86 -10.85
C THR A 190 6.87 -22.03 -11.49
N ARG A 191 5.87 -21.75 -12.33
CA ARG A 191 5.06 -22.76 -13.02
C ARG A 191 5.32 -22.77 -14.52
N SER A 192 5.97 -23.84 -14.99
CA SER A 192 6.22 -24.11 -16.41
C SER A 192 4.96 -24.09 -17.28
N GLU A 193 3.83 -24.51 -16.71
CA GLU A 193 2.50 -24.56 -17.36
C GLU A 193 1.95 -23.16 -17.70
N TYR A 194 2.19 -22.14 -16.84
CA TYR A 194 1.78 -20.76 -17.13
C TYR A 194 2.75 -20.05 -18.07
N LYS A 195 3.99 -20.53 -18.21
CA LYS A 195 5.01 -19.98 -19.11
C LYS A 195 4.63 -20.13 -20.59
N ASN A 196 3.99 -21.24 -20.95
CA ASN A 196 3.55 -21.53 -22.34
C ASN A 196 2.22 -20.88 -22.73
N LEU A 197 1.35 -20.56 -21.75
CA LEU A 197 0.09 -19.83 -22.00
C LEU A 197 0.31 -18.35 -22.35
N ILE A 198 1.46 -17.80 -21.92
CA ILE A 198 1.79 -16.38 -22.05
C ILE A 198 2.42 -16.05 -23.41
N THR A 199 3.08 -17.01 -24.07
CA THR A 199 3.75 -16.78 -25.36
C THR A 199 2.81 -16.48 -26.53
N THR A 200 1.49 -16.68 -26.38
CA THR A 200 0.49 -16.39 -27.41
C THR A 200 -0.26 -15.07 -27.21
N SER A 201 -0.11 -14.39 -26.07
CA SER A 201 -0.67 -13.06 -25.84
C SER A 201 0.45 -12.03 -25.81
N LYS A 202 0.63 -11.30 -26.92
CA LYS A 202 1.50 -10.11 -26.98
C LYS A 202 1.15 -9.20 -25.80
N PHE A 203 2.11 -8.95 -24.90
CA PHE A 203 1.97 -7.99 -23.82
C PHE A 203 1.93 -6.55 -24.35
N PRO A 204 0.89 -5.76 -24.03
CA PRO A 204 0.95 -4.32 -24.16
C PRO A 204 0.68 -3.64 -22.79
N GLY A 205 1.50 -2.65 -22.45
CA GLY A 205 1.10 -1.46 -21.70
C GLY A 205 0.52 -1.63 -20.29
N THR A 206 1.27 -1.16 -19.29
CA THR A 206 0.78 -0.85 -17.94
C THR A 206 -0.35 0.20 -17.94
N THR A 207 -1.00 0.35 -16.77
CA THR A 207 -1.93 1.43 -16.37
C THR A 207 -3.36 1.38 -16.91
N LEU A 208 -4.12 0.34 -16.49
CA LEU A 208 -5.52 0.38 -15.98
C LEU A 208 -6.31 -0.93 -16.21
N ASP A 209 -5.82 -1.83 -17.06
CA ASP A 209 -6.52 -3.09 -17.35
C ASP A 209 -6.05 -4.24 -16.45
N SER A 210 -7.01 -4.93 -15.83
CA SER A 210 -6.76 -6.11 -15.00
C SER A 210 -6.09 -7.22 -15.82
N ILE A 211 -4.95 -7.75 -15.36
CA ILE A 211 -4.26 -8.86 -16.03
C ILE A 211 -5.03 -10.15 -15.72
N LYS A 212 -5.51 -10.86 -16.75
CA LYS A 212 -6.17 -12.17 -16.59
C LYS A 212 -5.24 -13.28 -17.07
N ILE A 213 -4.87 -14.16 -16.17
CA ILE A 213 -4.05 -15.34 -16.43
C ILE A 213 -4.99 -16.54 -16.42
N PRO A 214 -5.13 -17.28 -17.54
CA PRO A 214 -5.98 -18.46 -17.57
C PRO A 214 -5.45 -19.54 -16.61
N LEU A 215 -6.36 -20.10 -15.83
CA LEU A 215 -6.18 -21.27 -14.99
C LEU A 215 -6.78 -22.51 -15.70
N ASN A 216 -6.63 -23.68 -15.07
CA ASN A 216 -7.27 -24.89 -15.56
C ASN A 216 -8.80 -24.78 -15.46
N GLU A 217 -9.51 -25.57 -16.26
CA GLU A 217 -10.97 -25.72 -16.17
C GLU A 217 -11.78 -24.43 -16.47
N GLY A 218 -11.17 -23.45 -17.15
CA GLY A 218 -11.87 -22.25 -17.64
C GLY A 218 -11.92 -21.08 -16.66
N HIS A 219 -11.19 -21.16 -15.55
CA HIS A 219 -11.07 -20.09 -14.55
C HIS A 219 -9.92 -19.14 -14.82
N TYR A 220 -9.89 -18.01 -14.12
CA TYR A 220 -8.83 -17.01 -14.27
C TYR A 220 -8.23 -16.57 -12.94
N LEU A 221 -6.92 -16.30 -12.96
CA LEU A 221 -6.24 -15.49 -11.97
C LEU A 221 -6.23 -14.06 -12.48
N VAL A 222 -6.83 -13.15 -11.72
CA VAL A 222 -7.03 -11.75 -12.09
C VAL A 222 -6.20 -10.86 -11.19
N ASP A 223 -5.28 -10.09 -11.80
CA ASP A 223 -4.59 -8.99 -11.13
C ASP A 223 -5.46 -7.75 -11.15
N THR A 224 -5.88 -7.25 -9.99
CA THR A 224 -6.61 -5.97 -9.93
C THR A 224 -5.62 -4.80 -9.87
N PRO A 225 -5.94 -3.62 -10.41
CA PRO A 225 -5.14 -2.42 -10.14
C PRO A 225 -4.92 -2.23 -8.63
N GLY A 226 -3.71 -1.81 -8.24
CA GLY A 226 -3.38 -1.56 -6.85
C GLY A 226 -4.00 -0.27 -6.35
N ILE A 227 -4.48 -0.25 -5.11
CA ILE A 227 -5.09 0.95 -4.51
C ILE A 227 -3.99 1.91 -4.08
N LEU A 228 -3.99 3.12 -4.62
CA LEU A 228 -3.14 4.20 -4.12
C LEU A 228 -3.76 4.76 -2.83
N SER A 229 -3.19 4.38 -1.69
CA SER A 229 -3.60 4.93 -0.39
C SER A 229 -2.87 6.25 -0.12
N LYS A 230 -3.61 7.36 -0.02
CA LYS A 230 -3.07 8.66 0.41
C LYS A 230 -2.49 8.66 1.82
N LYS A 231 -2.72 7.58 2.57
CA LYS A 231 -2.19 7.32 3.91
C LYS A 231 -0.85 6.56 3.89
N GLN A 232 -0.25 6.35 2.71
CA GLN A 232 1.08 5.76 2.60
C GLN A 232 2.11 6.86 2.35
N MET A 233 3.16 6.87 3.16
CA MET A 233 4.29 7.79 2.94
C MET A 233 4.94 7.56 1.57
N ALA A 234 5.01 6.30 1.14
CA ALA A 234 5.58 5.90 -0.15
C ALA A 234 4.92 6.56 -1.37
N SER A 235 3.64 6.95 -1.31
CA SER A 235 2.97 7.59 -2.45
C SER A 235 3.30 9.08 -2.60
N ARG A 236 4.03 9.65 -1.64
CA ARG A 236 4.37 11.08 -1.57
C ARG A 236 5.87 11.35 -1.67
N LEU A 237 6.66 10.28 -1.77
CA LEU A 237 8.10 10.33 -1.99
C LEU A 237 8.39 10.23 -3.49
N THR A 238 9.41 10.94 -3.93
CA THR A 238 10.05 10.74 -5.23
C THR A 238 10.66 9.34 -5.33
N GLY A 239 10.92 8.89 -6.56
CA GLY A 239 11.50 7.55 -6.79
C GLY A 239 12.85 7.35 -6.09
N SER A 240 13.71 8.36 -6.07
CA SER A 240 15.02 8.31 -5.41
C SER A 240 14.89 8.14 -3.89
N ASP A 241 13.98 8.88 -3.27
CA ASP A 241 13.80 8.84 -1.82
C ASP A 241 13.08 7.57 -1.40
N LEU A 242 12.09 7.12 -2.18
CA LEU A 242 11.46 5.82 -2.00
C LEU A 242 12.50 4.68 -2.02
N GLU A 243 13.50 4.75 -2.88
CA GLU A 243 14.57 3.76 -2.94
C GLU A 243 15.49 3.71 -1.71
N LEU A 244 15.69 4.86 -1.03
CA LEU A 244 16.48 4.95 0.19
C LEU A 244 15.70 4.42 1.41
N VAL A 245 14.40 4.66 1.43
CA VAL A 245 13.51 4.26 2.53
C VAL A 245 13.12 2.78 2.42
N ALA A 246 12.87 2.29 1.20
CA ALA A 246 12.42 0.93 0.99
C ALA A 246 13.57 -0.07 1.27
N PRO A 247 13.43 -0.95 2.27
CA PRO A 247 14.48 -1.91 2.59
C PRO A 247 14.67 -2.93 1.46
N LYS A 248 15.85 -2.90 0.82
CA LYS A 248 16.25 -3.84 -0.25
C LYS A 248 16.84 -5.16 0.28
N LYS A 249 17.22 -5.16 1.56
CA LYS A 249 17.88 -6.28 2.25
C LYS A 249 17.29 -6.43 3.65
N GLN A 250 17.54 -7.58 4.26
CA GLN A 250 17.17 -7.88 5.64
C GLN A 250 17.53 -6.74 6.61
N LEU A 251 16.56 -6.32 7.43
CA LEU A 251 16.75 -5.26 8.41
C LEU A 251 17.74 -5.69 9.48
N LYS A 252 18.77 -4.86 9.70
CA LYS A 252 19.74 -5.07 10.77
C LYS A 252 19.36 -4.22 11.98
N PRO A 253 19.31 -4.79 13.19
CA PRO A 253 19.01 -4.02 14.38
C PRO A 253 20.13 -3.01 14.68
N ALA A 254 19.76 -1.74 14.85
CA ALA A 254 20.64 -0.70 15.38
C ALA A 254 20.13 -0.27 16.77
N THR A 255 20.84 -0.66 17.84
CA THR A 255 20.40 -0.38 19.22
C THR A 255 21.09 0.85 19.78
N TYR A 256 20.29 1.80 20.27
CA TYR A 256 20.75 3.01 20.95
C TYR A 256 20.33 2.97 22.42
N GLN A 257 21.26 3.22 23.33
CA GLN A 257 20.94 3.44 24.74
C GLN A 257 20.51 4.89 24.94
N LEU A 258 19.25 5.10 25.29
CA LEU A 258 18.64 6.41 25.45
C LEU A 258 18.28 6.71 26.90
N LEU A 259 18.35 8.01 27.22
CA LEU A 259 17.88 8.62 28.45
C LEU A 259 16.65 9.50 28.13
N PRO A 260 15.75 9.74 29.10
CA PRO A 260 14.69 10.73 28.93
C PRO A 260 15.25 12.09 28.50
N GLY A 261 14.56 12.78 27.58
CA GLY A 261 15.01 14.02 26.96
C GLY A 261 15.98 13.81 25.79
N GLN A 262 16.04 12.61 25.21
CA GLN A 262 16.77 12.33 23.99
C GLN A 262 15.84 11.94 22.84
N THR A 263 16.29 12.27 21.64
CA THR A 263 15.56 12.10 20.40
C THR A 263 16.39 11.31 19.40
N ILE A 264 15.73 10.46 18.61
CA ILE A 264 16.29 9.86 17.41
C ILE A 264 15.46 10.25 16.20
N PHE A 265 16.13 10.71 15.15
CA PHE A 265 15.58 10.92 13.81
C PHE A 265 15.84 9.70 12.92
N LEU A 266 14.85 9.36 12.10
CA LEU A 266 14.89 8.42 10.99
C LEU A 266 14.87 9.25 9.71
N ALA A 267 16.03 9.79 9.34
CA ALA A 267 16.16 10.90 8.41
C ALA A 267 15.15 12.01 8.74
N GLY A 268 14.56 12.66 7.73
CA GLY A 268 13.49 13.65 7.91
C GLY A 268 12.09 13.05 7.97
N LEU A 269 11.95 11.73 7.87
CA LEU A 269 10.66 11.03 7.77
C LEU A 269 10.10 10.55 9.11
N GLY A 270 10.95 10.41 10.12
CA GLY A 270 10.55 9.92 11.42
C GLY A 270 11.33 10.56 12.54
N ARG A 271 10.68 10.75 13.69
CA ARG A 271 11.32 11.20 14.93
C ARG A 271 10.70 10.46 16.11
N ILE A 272 11.51 10.08 17.09
CA ILE A 272 11.04 9.57 18.38
C ILE A 272 11.71 10.36 19.50
N ASP A 273 10.88 10.91 20.40
CA ASP A 273 11.31 11.58 21.62
C ASP A 273 11.08 10.65 22.80
N PHE A 274 12.12 10.38 23.59
CA PHE A 274 11.99 9.64 24.83
C PHE A 274 11.60 10.59 25.97
N ILE A 275 10.33 10.56 26.39
CA ILE A 275 9.77 11.52 27.34
C ILE A 275 10.01 11.11 28.79
N LYS A 276 9.69 9.86 29.14
CA LYS A 276 9.76 9.38 30.53
C LYS A 276 10.03 7.89 30.60
N GLY A 277 10.90 7.47 31.51
CA GLY A 277 11.21 6.06 31.80
C GLY A 277 12.65 5.89 32.28
N PRO A 278 13.08 4.68 32.64
CA PRO A 278 14.48 4.39 32.96
C PRO A 278 15.36 4.43 31.71
N ALA A 279 16.67 4.60 31.90
CA ALA A 279 17.65 4.43 30.83
C ALA A 279 17.43 3.08 30.11
N SER A 280 17.26 3.13 28.79
CA SER A 280 16.67 2.01 28.04
C SER A 280 17.26 1.87 26.65
N GLY A 281 17.37 0.63 26.19
CA GLY A 281 17.77 0.32 24.81
C GLY A 281 16.58 0.44 23.85
N PHE A 282 16.75 1.24 22.80
CA PHE A 282 15.82 1.38 21.69
C PHE A 282 16.44 0.71 20.47
N THR A 283 15.79 -0.31 19.93
CA THR A 283 16.32 -1.06 18.77
C THR A 283 15.59 -0.66 17.51
N ILE A 284 16.30 -0.07 16.57
CA ILE A 284 15.77 0.49 15.34
C ILE A 284 15.95 -0.52 14.21
N TYR A 285 14.88 -0.70 13.43
CA TYR A 285 14.83 -1.56 12.25
C TYR A 285 14.36 -0.72 11.05
N VAL A 286 15.31 -0.16 10.31
CA VAL A 286 15.08 0.65 9.10
C VAL A 286 16.02 0.20 7.97
N ALA A 287 15.78 0.72 6.75
CA ALA A 287 16.70 0.50 5.63
C ALA A 287 18.13 0.91 6.02
N ARG A 288 19.11 0.12 5.55
CA ARG A 288 20.51 0.22 6.00
C ARG A 288 21.14 1.59 5.74
N ASP A 289 20.76 2.18 4.63
CA ASP A 289 21.34 3.42 4.13
C ASP A 289 20.51 4.64 4.59
N LEU A 290 19.45 4.42 5.40
CA LEU A 290 18.67 5.50 5.99
C LEU A 290 19.48 6.17 7.11
N TYR A 291 19.66 7.48 7.01
CA TYR A 291 20.41 8.24 8.00
C TYR A 291 19.71 8.24 9.37
N LEU A 292 20.46 7.93 10.43
CA LEU A 292 19.98 7.97 11.81
C LEU A 292 20.73 9.05 12.58
N HIS A 293 20.00 9.92 13.27
CA HIS A 293 20.59 11.01 14.04
C HIS A 293 20.05 11.06 15.47
N ARG A 294 20.95 11.11 16.46
CA ARG A 294 20.59 11.26 17.87
C ARG A 294 20.93 12.65 18.36
N THR A 295 19.98 13.29 19.04
CA THR A 295 20.17 14.60 19.68
C THR A 295 19.42 14.69 21.01
N LYS A 296 19.61 15.79 21.75
CA LYS A 296 18.75 16.11 22.91
C LYS A 296 17.43 16.65 22.41
N THR A 297 16.32 16.27 23.05
CA THR A 297 14.96 16.68 22.64
C THR A 297 14.79 18.19 22.61
N ILE A 298 15.45 18.91 23.53
CA ILE A 298 15.45 20.38 23.57
C ILE A 298 15.97 21.03 22.27
N ASN A 299 16.87 20.36 21.55
CA ASN A 299 17.45 20.85 20.29
C ASN A 299 16.74 20.28 19.05
N ALA A 300 15.82 19.33 19.22
CA ALA A 300 15.35 18.52 18.11
C ALA A 300 14.50 19.31 17.10
N ASP A 301 13.69 20.26 17.57
CA ASP A 301 12.87 21.10 16.67
C ASP A 301 13.74 22.03 15.82
N GLU A 302 14.71 22.72 16.45
CA GLU A 302 15.66 23.59 15.74
C GLU A 302 16.55 22.80 14.77
N PHE A 303 17.04 21.63 15.21
CA PHE A 303 17.85 20.75 14.37
C PHE A 303 17.08 20.28 13.14
N TYR A 304 15.80 19.90 13.30
CA TYR A 304 14.97 19.47 12.18
C TYR A 304 14.79 20.60 11.16
N LEU A 305 14.45 21.81 11.60
CA LEU A 305 14.26 22.95 10.70
C LEU A 305 15.52 23.32 9.93
N LYS A 306 16.68 23.25 10.59
CA LYS A 306 17.96 23.57 9.97
C LYS A 306 18.42 22.52 8.96
N HIS A 307 18.13 21.24 9.23
CA HIS A 307 18.74 20.12 8.52
C HIS A 307 17.78 19.28 7.67
N LYS A 308 16.50 19.67 7.56
CA LYS A 308 15.49 18.94 6.78
C LYS A 308 15.93 18.69 5.33
N SER A 309 16.60 19.65 4.71
CA SER A 309 16.94 19.63 3.28
C SER A 309 18.40 19.19 2.99
N ASP A 310 19.19 18.84 4.01
CA ASP A 310 20.58 18.38 3.83
C ASP A 310 20.85 17.00 4.45
N LEU A 311 20.94 16.94 5.78
CA LEU A 311 21.38 15.80 6.56
C LEU A 311 20.20 14.86 6.87
N LEU A 312 19.02 15.42 7.09
CA LEU A 312 17.78 14.67 7.33
C LEU A 312 17.09 14.33 6.00
N ASN A 313 17.87 13.86 5.04
CA ASN A 313 17.39 13.35 3.76
C ASN A 313 17.26 11.82 3.82
N PRO A 314 16.15 11.21 3.34
CA PRO A 314 14.90 11.78 2.83
C PRO A 314 14.02 12.42 3.91
N PRO A 315 13.09 13.34 3.56
CA PRO A 315 12.67 13.69 2.20
C PRO A 315 13.40 14.89 1.60
N CYS A 316 13.50 14.91 0.27
CA CYS A 316 13.96 16.05 -0.52
C CYS A 316 12.87 17.14 -0.63
N ASP A 317 13.27 18.35 -1.03
CA ASP A 317 12.35 19.50 -1.13
C ASP A 317 11.23 19.31 -2.18
N SER A 318 11.39 18.40 -3.13
CA SER A 318 10.38 18.07 -4.13
C SER A 318 9.31 17.09 -3.65
N ASP A 319 9.48 16.47 -2.49
CA ASP A 319 8.49 15.55 -1.92
C ASP A 319 7.31 16.31 -1.29
N ASP A 320 6.09 15.82 -1.54
CA ASP A 320 4.86 16.40 -0.99
C ASP A 320 4.57 15.86 0.42
N LEU A 321 5.40 16.27 1.38
CA LEU A 321 5.28 15.86 2.77
C LEU A 321 5.08 17.06 3.70
N GLY A 322 3.93 17.10 4.36
CA GLY A 322 3.60 18.12 5.36
C GLY A 322 4.47 18.05 6.62
N ALA A 323 4.16 18.92 7.58
CA ALA A 323 4.89 19.03 8.84
C ALA A 323 4.82 17.75 9.68
N LEU A 324 5.88 17.49 10.46
CA LEU A 324 5.89 16.39 11.43
C LEU A 324 4.77 16.59 12.46
N LYS A 325 3.88 15.60 12.60
CA LYS A 325 2.88 15.55 13.67
C LYS A 325 3.21 14.43 14.64
N GLY A 326 3.23 14.78 15.93
CA GLY A 326 3.62 13.87 17.00
C GLY A 326 2.43 13.23 17.70
N GLN A 327 2.53 11.95 17.99
CA GLN A 327 1.58 11.18 18.79
C GLN A 327 2.30 10.58 20.01
N LEU A 328 1.65 10.68 21.17
CA LEU A 328 2.17 10.14 22.42
C LEU A 328 1.79 8.67 22.57
N TYR A 329 2.74 7.86 23.03
CA TYR A 329 2.54 6.45 23.33
C TYR A 329 3.08 6.14 24.72
N SER A 330 2.32 5.35 25.48
CA SER A 330 2.76 4.76 26.73
C SER A 330 2.76 3.24 26.58
N THR A 331 3.87 2.60 26.90
CA THR A 331 4.03 1.16 26.70
C THR A 331 3.84 0.41 28.01
N SER A 332 2.97 -0.60 28.02
CA SER A 332 2.79 -1.54 29.13
C SER A 332 3.62 -2.82 28.96
N GLU A 333 4.05 -3.11 27.74
CA GLU A 333 4.89 -4.24 27.38
C GLU A 333 5.97 -3.83 26.37
N LYS A 334 6.85 -4.76 25.99
CA LYS A 334 7.80 -4.54 24.90
C LYS A 334 7.03 -4.36 23.59
N SER A 335 7.19 -3.21 22.94
CA SER A 335 6.37 -2.80 21.80
C SER A 335 7.22 -2.31 20.63
N ASP A 336 6.70 -2.47 19.41
CA ASP A 336 7.24 -1.85 18.21
C ASP A 336 6.44 -0.58 17.90
N ILE A 337 7.12 0.56 17.84
CA ILE A 337 6.58 1.82 17.32
C ILE A 337 6.81 1.83 15.81
N LEU A 338 5.72 1.89 15.06
CA LEU A 338 5.71 1.76 13.60
C LEU A 338 5.84 3.14 12.94
N PHE A 339 6.69 3.20 11.92
CA PHE A 339 6.84 4.33 11.00
C PHE A 339 6.54 3.79 9.61
N GLY A 340 5.25 3.79 9.22
CA GLY A 340 4.75 3.16 8.01
C GLY A 340 5.53 3.55 6.76
N GLY A 341 6.02 2.54 6.04
CA GLY A 341 6.89 2.72 4.87
C GLY A 341 8.38 2.89 5.19
N VAL A 342 8.77 3.30 6.41
CA VAL A 342 10.16 3.56 6.82
C VAL A 342 10.76 2.41 7.63
N GLY A 343 10.01 1.89 8.60
CA GLY A 343 10.48 0.84 9.50
C GLY A 343 9.80 0.90 10.87
N PHE A 344 10.47 0.41 11.90
CA PHE A 344 9.95 0.44 13.27
C PHE A 344 11.07 0.51 14.31
N ILE A 345 10.69 0.95 15.52
CA ILE A 345 11.58 1.02 16.68
C ILE A 345 10.98 0.19 17.79
N THR A 346 11.71 -0.83 18.21
CA THR A 346 11.35 -1.62 19.39
C THR A 346 11.75 -0.89 20.66
N VAL A 347 10.77 -0.68 21.54
CA VAL A 347 10.90 0.04 22.81
C VAL A 347 10.51 -0.89 23.98
N PRO A 348 11.10 -0.72 25.17
CA PRO A 348 10.76 -1.54 26.33
C PRO A 348 9.39 -1.18 26.92
N SER A 349 8.95 -1.95 27.91
CA SER A 349 7.77 -1.64 28.72
C SER A 349 8.04 -0.49 29.70
N GLY A 350 7.00 0.23 30.09
CA GLY A 350 7.06 1.24 31.15
C GLY A 350 7.68 2.56 30.70
N VAL A 351 7.70 2.86 29.39
CA VAL A 351 8.19 4.12 28.86
C VAL A 351 7.06 4.96 28.26
N VAL A 352 7.26 6.27 28.25
CA VAL A 352 6.45 7.24 27.51
C VAL A 352 7.33 7.84 26.43
N ILE A 353 6.86 7.74 25.19
CA ILE A 353 7.55 8.26 24.02
C ILE A 353 6.58 9.11 23.20
N LYS A 354 7.11 10.02 22.39
CA LYS A 354 6.34 10.74 21.39
C LYS A 354 6.96 10.49 20.02
N ALA A 355 6.21 9.87 19.12
CA ALA A 355 6.68 9.55 17.78
C ALA A 355 6.05 10.50 16.76
N TYR A 356 6.82 10.91 15.77
CA TYR A 356 6.41 11.86 14.73
C TYR A 356 6.69 11.30 13.35
N THR A 357 5.77 11.55 12.43
CA THR A 357 5.95 11.39 10.99
C THR A 357 5.30 12.58 10.28
N PRO A 358 5.61 12.82 9.00
CA PRO A 358 4.90 13.80 8.18
C PRO A 358 3.39 13.58 8.28
N GLU A 359 2.67 14.62 8.71
CA GLU A 359 1.21 14.62 8.92
C GLU A 359 0.67 13.55 9.90
N GLY A 360 1.54 12.80 10.58
CA GLY A 360 1.15 11.66 11.42
C GLY A 360 0.85 10.39 10.63
N ILE A 361 1.23 10.36 9.35
CA ILE A 361 0.98 9.23 8.44
C ILE A 361 1.80 8.01 8.88
N GLY A 362 1.15 6.85 8.92
CA GLY A 362 1.80 5.56 9.16
C GLY A 362 2.32 5.34 10.59
N LEU A 363 2.01 6.22 11.54
CA LEU A 363 2.31 5.97 12.95
C LEU A 363 1.40 4.87 13.50
N GLY A 364 1.99 4.00 14.32
CA GLY A 364 1.26 2.98 15.04
C GLY A 364 2.09 2.34 16.14
N ILE A 365 1.43 1.48 16.92
CA ILE A 365 2.07 0.67 17.95
C ILE A 365 1.57 -0.76 17.85
N ARG A 366 2.46 -1.72 18.04
CA ARG A 366 2.11 -3.14 18.20
C ARG A 366 2.98 -3.79 19.27
N ARG A 367 2.59 -4.98 19.70
CA ARG A 367 3.47 -5.85 20.50
C ARG A 367 4.71 -6.22 19.68
N ALA A 368 5.88 -6.22 20.32
CA ALA A 368 7.14 -6.51 19.63
C ALA A 368 7.13 -7.90 18.98
N LEU A 369 7.40 -7.95 17.68
CA LEU A 369 7.46 -9.21 16.93
C LEU A 369 8.81 -9.92 17.05
N ILE A 370 9.84 -9.21 17.53
CA ILE A 370 11.25 -9.66 17.65
C ILE A 370 11.69 -9.74 19.11
#